data_AF-A0A1I0K7V8-F1
#
_entry.id   AF-A0A1I0K7V8-F1
#
_cell.length_a   1.000
_cell.length_b   1.000
_cell.length_c   1.000
_cell.angle_alpha   90.00
_cell.angle_beta   90.00
_cell.angle_gamma   90.00
#
_symmetry.space_group_name_H-M   'P 1'
#
loop_
_entity.id
_entity.type
_entity.pdbx_description
1 polymer ?
#
loop_
_entity_poly.entity_id
_entity_poly.type
_entity_poly.pdbx_seq_one_letter_code
_entity_poly.pdbx_strand_id
1 'polypeptide(L)' 'MSRQRRNFSAKFKSDLVIELLKGEKDLNSLATENNIQPNLLRNWKKEFLNNASSVFDDKREENLK' A
#
# COMPACT_ATOMS: atom_id res chain seq x y z
N MET A 1 2.95 -11.37 25.73
CA MET A 1 3.77 -10.34 25.04
C MET A 1 2.97 -9.74 23.90
N SER A 2 2.48 -8.51 24.05
CA SER A 2 1.79 -7.78 22.98
C SER A 2 2.79 -7.47 21.86
N ARG A 3 2.58 -7.99 20.65
CA ARG A 3 3.36 -7.56 19.48
C ARG A 3 2.96 -6.11 19.21
N GLN A 4 3.86 -5.20 19.53
CA GLN A 4 3.72 -3.78 19.24
C GLN A 4 3.47 -3.63 17.74
N ARG A 5 2.29 -3.12 17.37
CA ARG A 5 1.92 -2.92 15.96
C ARG A 5 2.84 -1.83 15.41
N ARG A 6 3.69 -2.20 14.46
CA ARG A 6 4.52 -1.25 13.72
C ARG A 6 3.58 -0.46 12.81
N ASN A 7 3.45 0.83 13.07
CA ASN A 7 2.65 1.72 12.23
C ASN A 7 3.53 2.22 11.07
N PHE A 8 3.04 2.04 9.86
CA PHE A 8 3.68 2.54 8.64
C PHE A 8 2.87 3.72 8.10
N SER A 9 3.56 4.76 7.64
CA SER A 9 2.92 5.92 7.02
C SER A 9 2.24 5.52 5.71
N ALA A 10 1.18 6.23 5.32
CA ALA A 10 0.49 5.99 4.06
C ALA A 10 1.47 6.10 2.87
N LYS A 11 2.36 7.10 2.88
CA LYS A 11 3.42 7.29 1.88
C LYS A 11 4.33 6.06 1.75
N PHE A 12 4.80 5.51 2.88
CA PHE A 12 5.66 4.33 2.86
C PHE A 12 4.93 3.13 2.28
N LYS A 13 3.66 2.91 2.65
CA LYS A 13 2.85 1.82 2.10
C LYS A 13 2.66 1.98 0.58
N SER A 14 2.35 3.19 0.11
CA SER A 14 2.13 3.44 -1.32
C SER A 14 3.41 3.28 -2.12
N ASP A 15 4.54 3.81 -1.66
CA ASP A 15 5.83 3.70 -2.37
C ASP A 15 6.21 2.21 -2.54
N LEU A 16 6.03 1.43 -1.49
CA LEU A 16 6.39 0.01 -1.48
C LEU A 16 5.43 -0.83 -2.35
N VAL A 17 4.14 -0.50 -2.38
CA VAL A 17 3.19 -1.14 -3.32
C VAL A 17 3.49 -0.74 -4.76
N ILE A 18 3.87 0.52 -5.02
CA ILE A 18 4.25 0.98 -6.36
C ILE A 18 5.51 0.26 -6.84
N GLU A 19 6.54 0.13 -6.00
CA GLU A 19 7.76 -0.64 -6.31
C GLU A 19 7.43 -2.11 -6.62
N LEU A 20 6.51 -2.71 -5.86
CA LEU A 20 6.00 -4.05 -6.13
C LEU A 20 5.24 -4.14 -7.47
N LEU A 21 4.46 -3.11 -7.84
CA LEU A 21 3.72 -3.07 -9.10
C LEU A 21 4.62 -2.81 -10.31
N LYS A 22 5.75 -2.12 -10.14
CA LYS A 22 6.77 -1.96 -11.18
C LYS A 22 7.42 -3.29 -11.56
N GLY A 23 7.38 -4.29 -10.68
CA GLY A 23 7.94 -5.62 -10.94
C GLY A 23 9.47 -5.67 -10.85
N GLU A 24 10.11 -4.65 -10.28
CA GLU A 24 11.57 -4.60 -10.11
C GLU A 24 12.06 -5.63 -9.08
N LYS A 25 11.22 -5.97 -8.09
CA LYS A 25 11.54 -6.92 -7.02
C LYS A 25 10.37 -7.84 -6.73
N ASP A 26 10.69 -9.08 -6.34
CA ASP A 26 9.69 -10.02 -5.86
C ASP A 26 9.12 -9.59 -4.51
N LEU A 27 7.86 -9.95 -4.25
CA LEU A 27 7.15 -9.61 -3.02
C LEU A 27 7.93 -10.04 -1.78
N ASN A 28 8.53 -11.24 -1.80
CA ASN A 28 9.27 -11.75 -0.65
C ASN A 28 10.59 -11.00 -0.43
N SER A 29 11.28 -10.64 -1.51
CA SER A 29 12.53 -9.87 -1.46
C SER A 29 12.28 -8.47 -0.93
N LEU A 30 11.29 -7.76 -1.49
CA LEU A 30 10.92 -6.41 -1.06
C LEU A 30 10.44 -6.38 0.39
N ALA A 31 9.70 -7.41 0.80
CA ALA A 31 9.26 -7.54 2.18
C ALA A 31 10.44 -7.73 3.15
N THR A 32 11.38 -8.61 2.79
CA THR A 32 12.59 -8.87 3.59
C THR A 32 13.47 -7.63 3.71
N GLU A 33 13.75 -6.96 2.58
CA GLU A 33 14.57 -5.74 2.54
C GLU A 33 14.00 -4.63 3.44
N ASN A 34 12.68 -4.46 3.41
CA ASN A 34 11.99 -3.44 4.21
C ASN A 34 11.61 -3.91 5.62
N ASN A 35 12.05 -5.11 6.04
CA ASN A 35 11.73 -5.70 7.35
C ASN A 35 10.21 -5.76 7.62
N ILE A 36 9.42 -6.01 6.58
CA ILE A 36 7.98 -6.19 6.66
C ILE A 36 7.60 -7.64 6.38
N GLN A 37 6.44 -8.06 6.88
CA GLN A 37 5.94 -9.39 6.57
C GLN A 37 5.35 -9.44 5.15
N PRO A 38 5.65 -10.48 4.35
CA PRO A 38 5.07 -10.65 3.01
C PRO A 38 3.54 -10.57 2.98
N ASN A 39 2.88 -11.13 4.01
CA ASN A 39 1.43 -11.06 4.17
C ASN A 39 0.91 -9.62 4.32
N LEU A 40 1.68 -8.75 4.98
CA LEU A 40 1.32 -7.35 5.18
C LEU A 40 1.40 -6.59 3.85
N LEU A 41 2.46 -6.81 3.07
CA LEU A 41 2.62 -6.24 1.73
C LEU A 41 1.51 -6.71 0.78
N ARG A 42 1.14 -8.00 0.85
CA ARG A 42 0.00 -8.53 0.09
C ARG A 42 -1.32 -7.86 0.44
N ASN A 43 -1.55 -7.55 1.72
CA ASN A 43 -2.73 -6.79 2.15
C ASN A 43 -2.70 -5.35 1.65
N TRP A 44 -1.57 -4.65 1.78
CA TRP A 44 -1.44 -3.28 1.26
C TRP A 44 -1.61 -3.21 -0.25
N LYS A 45 -1.12 -4.19 -1.01
CA LYS A 45 -1.37 -4.27 -2.45
C LYS A 45 -2.87 -4.33 -2.74
N LYS A 46 -3.62 -5.14 -2.00
CA LYS A 46 -5.09 -5.22 -2.15
C LYS A 46 -5.78 -3.91 -1.78
N GLU A 47 -5.42 -3.33 -0.63
CA GLU A 47 -5.97 -2.04 -0.17
C GLU A 47 -5.69 -0.92 -1.18
N PHE A 48 -4.46 -0.86 -1.69
CA PHE A 48 -4.05 0.12 -2.69
C PHE A 48 -4.83 -0.05 -3.98
N LEU A 49 -4.99 -1.26 -4.51
CA LEU A 49 -5.76 -1.49 -5.75
C LEU A 49 -7.25 -1.19 -5.57
N ASN A 50 -7.84 -1.56 -4.42
CA ASN A 50 -9.23 -1.24 -4.11
C ASN A 50 -9.47 0.27 -4.00
N ASN A 51 -8.52 0.99 -3.39
CA ASN A 51 -8.61 2.45 -3.24
C ASN A 51 -8.02 3.20 -4.44
N ALA A 52 -7.32 2.54 -5.37
CA ALA A 52 -6.80 3.20 -6.57
C ALA A 52 -7.96 3.60 -7.49
N SER A 53 -8.98 2.74 -7.61
CA SER A 53 -10.18 3.07 -8.38
C SER A 53 -10.89 4.31 -7.83
N SER A 54 -10.97 4.49 -6.50
CA SER A 54 -11.62 5.68 -5.91
C SER A 54 -10.86 6.99 -6.14
N VAL A 55 -9.55 6.93 -6.42
CA VAL A 55 -8.77 8.11 -6.82
C VAL A 55 -9.18 8.61 -8.23
N PHE A 56 -9.64 7.71 -9.10
CA PHE A 56 -10.09 8.04 -10.46
C PHE A 56 -11.62 8.11 -10.60
N ASP A 57 -12.38 7.53 -9.68
CA ASP A 57 -13.84 7.65 -9.56
C ASP A 57 -14.21 9.02 -8.99
N ASP A 58 -13.73 10.03 -9.72
CA ASP A 58 -13.75 11.45 -9.43
C ASP A 58 -15.21 11.96 -9.39
N LYS A 59 -15.94 11.55 -8.36
CA LYS A 59 -16.95 12.40 -7.73
C LYS A 59 -16.21 13.53 -7.02
N ARG A 60 -15.59 14.39 -7.83
CA ARG A 60 -15.68 15.84 -7.65
C ARG A 60 -17.18 16.20 -7.67
N GLU A 61 -17.94 15.74 -6.68
CA GLU A 61 -19.17 16.39 -6.26
C GLU A 61 -18.74 17.77 -5.77
N GLU A 62 -18.67 18.70 -6.71
CA GLU A 62 -19.53 19.87 -6.67
C GLU A 62 -19.69 20.43 -5.24
N ASN A 63 -18.58 20.79 -4.60
CA ASN A 63 -18.58 21.87 -3.61
C ASN A 63 -18.65 23.22 -4.36
N LEU A 64 -19.61 23.33 -5.29
CA LEU A 64 -20.23 24.59 -5.67
C LEU A 64 -21.53 24.69 -4.86
N LYS A 65 -21.41 25.10 -3.61
CA LYS A 65 -22.46 25.87 -2.93
C LYS A 65 -21.81 26.98 -2.13
#